data_AF-P0DUX0-F1
#
_entry.id   AF-P0DUX0-F1
#
_cell.length_a   1.000
_cell.length_b   1.000
_cell.length_c   1.000
_cell.angle_alpha   90.00
_cell.angle_beta   90.00
_cell.angle_gamma   90.00
#
_symmetry.space_group_name_H-M   'P 1'
#
loop_
_entity.id
_entity.type
_entity.pdbx_description
1 polymer ?
#
loop_
_entity_poly.entity_id
_entity_poly.type
_entity_poly.pdbx_seq_one_letter_code
_entity_poly.pdbx_strand_id
1 'polypeptide(L)'
;MGQILGKIMMSHQPQPQEERSPQRSTSGYPLQEVVDDEVSGPSAPGVDPSPPRRSLGWKRKRECLDESDDEPEKELAPEPEETWVAETLCGLKMKAKRRRVSLVLPEYYEAFNRLLEDPVIKRLLAWDKDLRVSDKYLLAMVIAYFSRAGLPSWQYQRIHFFLALYLANDMEEDDEAPKQNIFYFLYEETRSHIPLLSELWFQLCRYMNPRARKNCSQIALFRKYRFHFFCSMRCRAWVSLEELEEIQAYDPEHWVWARDRAHLS
;
A
#
# COMPACT_ATOMS: atom_id res chain seq x y z
N MET A 1 56.04 10.38 4.72
CA MET A 1 56.70 11.26 3.72
C MET A 1 55.73 11.52 2.59
N GLY A 2 55.61 12.78 2.13
CA GLY A 2 55.00 13.13 0.84
C GLY A 2 53.58 13.71 0.90
N GLN A 3 53.47 15.03 1.09
CA GLN A 3 52.26 15.83 0.90
C GLN A 3 52.07 16.15 -0.60
N ILE A 4 50.81 16.29 -1.06
CA ILE A 4 50.50 17.09 -2.26
C ILE A 4 49.36 18.06 -1.94
N LEU A 5 49.71 19.33 -2.18
CA LEU A 5 49.01 20.59 -1.94
C LEU A 5 48.34 21.04 -3.26
N GLY A 6 47.15 21.65 -3.18
CA GLY A 6 46.53 22.35 -4.31
C GLY A 6 45.57 23.45 -3.85
N LYS A 7 46.03 24.70 -3.91
CA LYS A 7 45.40 25.94 -3.45
C LYS A 7 44.22 26.37 -4.33
N ILE A 8 43.19 26.97 -3.72
CA ILE A 8 42.17 27.78 -4.39
C ILE A 8 42.41 29.25 -4.04
N MET A 9 42.44 30.08 -5.09
CA MET A 9 42.67 31.53 -5.06
C MET A 9 41.36 32.30 -5.28
N MET A 10 41.31 33.47 -4.64
CA MET A 10 40.23 34.44 -4.44
C MET A 10 39.70 35.11 -5.72
N SER A 11 38.44 35.57 -5.68
CA SER A 11 38.00 36.91 -6.16
C SER A 11 36.54 37.17 -5.77
N HIS A 12 36.28 38.07 -4.81
CA HIS A 12 35.90 39.49 -4.95
C HIS A 12 34.38 39.74 -5.06
N GLN A 13 33.81 40.26 -3.96
CA GLN A 13 32.53 40.99 -3.91
C GLN A 13 32.78 42.48 -4.26
N PRO A 14 31.74 43.27 -4.61
CA PRO A 14 31.36 44.33 -3.66
C PRO A 14 29.86 44.73 -3.61
N GLN A 15 29.47 45.12 -2.39
CA GLN A 15 28.56 46.19 -1.92
C GLN A 15 27.03 46.20 -2.15
N PRO A 16 26.24 46.52 -1.08
CA PRO A 16 24.83 46.90 -1.15
C PRO A 16 24.64 48.44 -1.09
N GLN A 17 23.58 48.97 -1.71
CA GLN A 17 23.10 50.33 -1.46
C GLN A 17 21.59 50.35 -1.21
N GLU A 18 21.22 50.84 -0.04
CA GLU A 18 19.91 51.40 0.33
C GLU A 18 19.63 52.65 -0.50
N GLU A 19 18.39 52.83 -0.98
CA GLU A 19 17.79 54.18 -1.09
C GLU A 19 16.25 54.15 -1.20
N ARG A 20 15.62 54.63 -0.12
CA ARG A 20 14.48 55.56 -0.04
C ARG A 20 13.12 55.24 -0.66
N SER A 21 12.14 55.03 0.24
CA SER A 21 10.69 55.24 0.06
C SER A 21 10.31 56.70 -0.23
N PRO A 22 9.06 56.94 -0.67
CA PRO A 22 8.27 58.03 -0.11
C PRO A 22 6.86 57.61 0.33
N GLN A 23 6.51 57.92 1.59
CA GLN A 23 5.13 58.00 2.08
C GLN A 23 4.44 59.26 1.52
N ARG A 24 3.15 59.18 1.17
CA ARG A 24 2.16 60.22 1.53
C ARG A 24 0.73 59.68 1.48
N SER A 25 0.03 59.90 2.59
CA SER A 25 -1.32 59.46 3.00
C SER A 25 -2.49 60.11 2.25
N THR A 26 -3.72 59.74 2.68
CA THR A 26 -5.04 60.47 2.69
C THR A 26 -6.12 59.69 1.89
N SER A 27 -7.36 59.40 2.30
CA SER A 27 -8.19 59.52 3.53
C SER A 27 -9.59 58.92 3.24
N GLY A 28 -10.29 58.44 4.28
CA GLY A 28 -11.76 58.34 4.39
C GLY A 28 -12.36 56.93 4.27
N TYR A 29 -13.32 56.44 5.06
CA TYR A 29 -14.13 56.88 6.22
C TYR A 29 -14.81 55.59 6.82
N PRO A 30 -15.54 55.62 7.96
CA PRO A 30 -15.38 54.65 9.07
C PRO A 30 -16.54 53.64 9.27
N LEU A 31 -16.26 52.65 10.12
CA LEU A 31 -17.15 51.61 10.67
C LEU A 31 -18.06 52.19 11.79
N GLN A 32 -19.37 51.94 11.71
CA GLN A 32 -20.41 52.25 12.73
C GLN A 32 -21.38 51.06 12.74
N GLU A 33 -21.39 50.22 13.79
CA GLU A 33 -22.14 50.34 15.06
C GLU A 33 -23.59 49.83 14.97
N VAL A 34 -23.77 48.61 15.52
CA VAL A 34 -24.88 48.05 16.32
C VAL A 34 -26.32 48.49 16.00
N VAL A 35 -27.15 47.53 15.58
CA VAL A 35 -28.57 47.40 15.96
C VAL A 35 -28.91 45.90 16.10
N ASP A 36 -29.28 45.48 17.30
CA ASP A 36 -29.92 44.21 17.61
C ASP A 36 -31.38 44.20 17.13
N ASP A 37 -31.86 43.06 16.64
CA ASP A 37 -33.30 42.75 16.68
C ASP A 37 -33.52 41.27 16.98
N GLU A 38 -34.43 41.05 17.92
CA GLU A 38 -34.68 39.85 18.71
C GLU A 38 -35.85 39.07 18.10
N VAL A 39 -35.77 37.73 18.00
CA VAL A 39 -36.99 36.91 17.96
C VAL A 39 -36.78 35.56 18.67
N SER A 40 -37.58 35.37 19.72
CA SER A 40 -37.76 34.23 20.62
C SER A 40 -38.22 32.96 19.87
N GLY A 41 -38.04 31.69 20.26
CA GLY A 41 -37.84 30.88 21.50
C GLY A 41 -38.47 29.47 21.19
N PRO A 42 -38.71 28.54 22.14
CA PRO A 42 -37.93 28.07 23.30
C PRO A 42 -37.88 26.50 23.47
N SER A 43 -36.99 26.00 24.36
CA SER A 43 -37.09 24.83 25.28
C SER A 43 -37.38 23.40 24.73
N ALA A 44 -36.82 22.27 25.19
CA ALA A 44 -36.29 21.84 26.50
C ALA A 44 -35.49 20.48 26.35
N PRO A 45 -34.84 19.96 27.42
CA PRO A 45 -33.60 19.16 27.38
C PRO A 45 -33.76 17.65 27.63
N GLY A 46 -32.72 16.84 27.35
CA GLY A 46 -32.63 15.48 27.89
C GLY A 46 -31.44 14.63 27.44
N VAL A 47 -30.68 14.17 28.44
CA VAL A 47 -29.95 12.89 28.54
C VAL A 47 -28.47 12.85 28.10
N ASP A 48 -27.65 12.50 29.12
CA ASP A 48 -26.20 12.29 29.24
C ASP A 48 -25.83 10.79 28.96
N PRO A 49 -24.62 10.26 29.25
CA PRO A 49 -23.58 9.81 28.30
C PRO A 49 -23.31 8.27 28.33
N SER A 50 -22.23 7.78 27.67
CA SER A 50 -21.45 6.50 27.87
C SER A 50 -21.33 5.55 26.63
N PRO A 51 -20.40 4.55 26.57
CA PRO A 51 -19.03 4.63 26.01
C PRO A 51 -18.71 3.47 24.98
N PRO A 52 -17.46 3.06 24.66
CA PRO A 52 -17.04 2.60 23.32
C PRO A 52 -17.49 1.18 22.94
N ARG A 53 -17.77 0.95 21.65
CA ARG A 53 -18.10 -0.39 21.10
C ARG A 53 -17.05 -0.88 20.10
N ARG A 54 -16.30 -1.90 20.52
CA ARG A 54 -15.75 -2.94 19.64
C ARG A 54 -16.92 -3.76 19.07
N SER A 55 -16.96 -3.89 17.74
CA SER A 55 -17.57 -5.03 17.01
C SER A 55 -17.15 -4.88 15.54
N LEU A 56 -16.24 -5.71 15.03
CA LEU A 56 -16.60 -6.93 14.27
C LEU A 56 -17.85 -6.70 13.41
N GLY A 57 -17.67 -6.46 12.11
CA GLY A 57 -18.80 -6.24 11.21
C GLY A 57 -18.37 -6.08 9.76
N TRP A 58 -17.95 -7.19 9.14
CA TRP A 58 -17.79 -7.31 7.70
C TRP A 58 -18.99 -6.74 6.93
N LYS A 59 -18.76 -5.72 6.10
CA LYS A 59 -19.62 -5.40 4.95
C LYS A 59 -18.76 -4.87 3.79
N ARG A 60 -18.29 -5.80 2.94
CA ARG A 60 -17.77 -5.47 1.61
C ARG A 60 -18.90 -4.90 0.75
N LYS A 61 -18.67 -3.73 0.17
CA LYS A 61 -19.47 -3.17 -0.92
C LYS A 61 -19.00 -3.83 -2.22
N ARG A 62 -19.89 -4.65 -2.81
CA ARG A 62 -19.71 -5.27 -4.13
C ARG A 62 -20.17 -4.27 -5.19
N GLU A 63 -19.24 -3.80 -6.03
CA GLU A 63 -19.54 -3.16 -7.30
C GLU A 63 -18.82 -3.99 -8.38
N CYS A 64 -19.56 -4.88 -9.04
CA CYS A 64 -19.19 -5.42 -10.34
C CYS A 64 -20.44 -5.30 -11.20
N LEU A 65 -20.37 -4.42 -12.20
CA LEU A 65 -21.37 -4.32 -13.26
C LEU A 65 -21.14 -5.49 -14.22
N ASP A 66 -22.24 -6.18 -14.47
CA ASP A 66 -22.40 -7.38 -15.25
C ASP A 66 -22.63 -6.99 -16.72
N GLU A 67 -21.69 -7.29 -17.59
CA GLU A 67 -21.90 -7.35 -19.04
C GLU A 67 -20.97 -8.41 -19.64
N SER A 68 -21.53 -9.59 -19.91
CA SER A 68 -21.33 -10.44 -21.10
C SER A 68 -21.32 -11.94 -20.73
N ASP A 69 -22.45 -12.60 -20.98
CA ASP A 69 -22.56 -14.05 -21.14
C ASP A 69 -21.93 -14.45 -22.49
N ASP A 70 -20.83 -15.19 -22.44
CA ASP A 70 -20.36 -16.05 -23.53
C ASP A 70 -19.66 -17.27 -22.89
N GLU A 71 -20.42 -18.35 -22.71
CA GLU A 71 -19.88 -19.73 -22.67
C GLU A 71 -19.65 -20.14 -24.14
N PRO A 72 -18.54 -20.83 -24.47
CA PRO A 72 -18.64 -22.28 -24.36
C PRO A 72 -17.32 -23.07 -24.14
N GLU A 73 -17.56 -24.31 -23.71
CA GLU A 73 -16.86 -25.55 -24.10
C GLU A 73 -15.58 -25.99 -23.35
N LYS A 74 -15.81 -27.01 -22.52
CA LYS A 74 -14.92 -28.03 -21.97
C LYS A 74 -13.66 -28.32 -22.80
N GLU A 75 -12.51 -28.01 -22.22
CA GLU A 75 -11.25 -28.68 -22.54
C GLU A 75 -10.74 -29.43 -21.30
N LEU A 76 -10.64 -30.75 -21.45
CA LEU A 76 -10.15 -31.70 -20.44
C LEU A 76 -8.62 -31.56 -20.32
N ALA A 77 -8.10 -31.21 -19.14
CA ALA A 77 -6.67 -31.28 -18.82
C ALA A 77 -6.46 -31.99 -17.46
N PRO A 78 -5.37 -32.77 -17.31
CA PRO A 78 -5.33 -34.01 -16.53
C PRO A 78 -5.20 -33.78 -15.01
N GLU A 79 -5.79 -34.68 -14.23
CA GLU A 79 -5.64 -34.76 -12.77
C GLU A 79 -4.16 -34.93 -12.36
N PRO A 80 -3.67 -34.26 -11.30
CA PRO A 80 -2.32 -34.45 -10.81
C PRO A 80 -2.21 -35.79 -10.06
N GLU A 81 -1.20 -36.58 -10.44
CA GLU A 81 -0.89 -37.90 -9.87
C GLU A 81 -0.66 -37.83 -8.34
N GLU A 82 -1.43 -38.62 -7.60
CA GLU A 82 -1.33 -38.75 -6.15
C GLU A 82 -0.20 -39.72 -5.76
N THR A 83 0.97 -39.19 -5.39
CA THR A 83 2.07 -40.01 -4.85
C THR A 83 1.80 -40.37 -3.39
N TRP A 84 1.23 -41.55 -3.13
CA TRP A 84 1.11 -42.11 -1.78
C TRP A 84 2.37 -42.90 -1.41
N VAL A 85 3.18 -42.37 -0.48
CA VAL A 85 4.22 -43.16 0.21
C VAL A 85 3.62 -43.72 1.50
N ALA A 86 3.40 -45.04 1.52
CA ALA A 86 2.91 -45.76 2.70
C ALA A 86 4.06 -46.53 3.34
N GLU A 87 4.55 -46.07 4.49
CA GLU A 87 5.35 -46.89 5.39
C GLU A 87 4.43 -47.70 6.32
N THR A 88 4.58 -49.01 6.26
CA THR A 88 3.89 -50.01 7.09
C THR A 88 4.21 -49.81 8.58
N LEU A 89 3.21 -49.38 9.35
CA LEU A 89 3.17 -49.63 10.80
C LEU A 89 1.72 -49.89 11.24
N CYS A 90 1.48 -51.11 11.71
CA CYS A 90 0.21 -51.59 12.21
C CYS A 90 -0.21 -50.85 13.50
N GLY A 91 -1.48 -50.44 13.60
CA GLY A 91 -2.20 -50.43 14.88
C GLY A 91 -2.62 -49.10 15.52
N LEU A 92 -2.43 -47.93 14.91
CA LEU A 92 -2.89 -46.65 15.51
C LEU A 92 -3.70 -45.79 14.53
N LYS A 93 -4.83 -45.28 15.00
CA LYS A 93 -5.73 -44.32 14.34
C LYS A 93 -4.98 -43.06 13.91
N MET A 94 -4.51 -43.01 12.66
CA MET A 94 -3.91 -41.80 12.09
C MET A 94 -4.99 -40.84 11.61
N LYS A 95 -4.94 -39.60 12.10
CA LYS A 95 -5.54 -38.46 11.41
C LYS A 95 -4.58 -38.06 10.29
N ALA A 96 -4.83 -38.53 9.07
CA ALA A 96 -4.12 -37.99 7.91
C ALA A 96 -4.48 -36.51 7.80
N LYS A 97 -3.55 -35.62 8.15
CA LYS A 97 -3.62 -34.23 7.71
C LYS A 97 -3.20 -34.27 6.24
N ARG A 98 -4.15 -34.00 5.34
CA ARG A 98 -3.88 -33.84 3.91
C ARG A 98 -2.83 -32.74 3.77
N ARG A 99 -1.58 -33.13 3.53
CA ARG A 99 -0.51 -32.21 3.16
C ARG A 99 -0.83 -31.81 1.73
N ARG A 100 -1.58 -30.72 1.54
CA ARG A 100 -1.71 -30.17 0.19
C ARG A 100 -0.30 -29.75 -0.20
N VAL A 101 0.20 -30.34 -1.28
CA VAL A 101 1.40 -29.80 -1.93
C VAL A 101 1.05 -28.34 -2.23
N SER A 102 1.86 -27.42 -1.70
CA SER A 102 1.65 -25.98 -1.87
C SER A 102 1.24 -25.70 -3.32
N LEU A 103 0.09 -25.04 -3.49
CA LEU A 103 -0.40 -24.67 -4.83
C LEU A 103 0.47 -23.60 -5.49
N VAL A 104 1.33 -22.94 -4.70
CA VAL A 104 2.23 -21.91 -5.18
C VAL A 104 3.48 -22.57 -5.75
N LEU A 105 3.62 -22.50 -7.08
CA LEU A 105 4.81 -22.94 -7.79
C LEU A 105 6.05 -22.16 -7.33
N PRO A 106 7.24 -22.81 -7.28
CA PRO A 106 8.53 -22.16 -6.98
C PRO A 106 8.80 -20.88 -7.79
N GLU A 107 8.30 -20.85 -9.04
CA GLU A 107 8.39 -19.73 -9.98
C GLU A 107 7.87 -18.40 -9.41
N TYR A 108 6.85 -18.44 -8.56
CA TYR A 108 6.28 -17.23 -7.94
C TYR A 108 7.14 -16.71 -6.80
N TYR A 109 7.85 -17.59 -6.10
CA TYR A 109 8.87 -17.21 -5.13
C TYR A 109 10.07 -16.55 -5.83
N GLU A 110 10.51 -17.08 -6.97
CA GLU A 110 11.57 -16.46 -7.77
C GLU A 110 11.19 -15.05 -8.26
N ALA A 111 9.96 -14.90 -8.77
CA ALA A 111 9.43 -13.60 -9.19
C ALA A 111 9.39 -12.60 -8.02
N PHE A 112 8.89 -13.06 -6.86
CA PHE A 112 8.82 -12.26 -5.64
C PHE A 112 10.21 -11.84 -5.18
N ASN A 113 11.16 -12.78 -5.07
CA ASN A 113 12.53 -12.51 -4.63
C ASN A 113 13.26 -11.56 -5.57
N ARG A 114 13.08 -11.70 -6.89
CA ARG A 114 13.61 -10.74 -7.87
C ARG A 114 13.06 -9.32 -7.64
N LEU A 115 11.78 -9.20 -7.30
CA LEU A 115 11.14 -7.91 -7.04
C LEU A 115 11.57 -7.30 -5.69
N LEU A 116 11.87 -8.12 -4.69
CA LEU A 116 12.47 -7.64 -3.44
C LEU A 116 13.85 -7.01 -3.64
N GLU A 117 14.57 -7.38 -4.70
CA GLU A 117 15.83 -6.75 -5.07
C GLU A 117 15.68 -5.35 -5.70
N ASP A 118 14.46 -4.97 -6.11
CA ASP A 118 14.17 -3.68 -6.73
C ASP A 118 14.42 -2.52 -5.74
N PRO A 119 15.17 -1.47 -6.14
CA PRO A 119 15.57 -0.40 -5.23
C PRO A 119 14.39 0.42 -4.71
N VAL A 120 13.25 0.48 -5.43
CA VAL A 120 12.05 1.17 -4.98
C VAL A 120 11.34 0.35 -3.90
N ILE A 121 11.22 -0.97 -4.11
CA ILE A 121 10.59 -1.88 -3.16
C ILE A 121 11.42 -1.95 -1.87
N LYS A 122 12.75 -2.04 -1.97
CA LYS A 122 13.65 -1.97 -0.80
C LYS A 122 13.44 -0.71 0.04
N ARG A 123 13.28 0.45 -0.61
CA ARG A 123 13.00 1.71 0.10
C ARG A 123 11.65 1.70 0.79
N LEU A 124 10.61 1.15 0.17
CA LEU A 124 9.30 0.99 0.82
C LEU A 124 9.42 0.11 2.07
N LEU A 125 10.06 -1.05 1.95
CA LEU A 125 10.21 -2.00 3.06
C LEU A 125 11.06 -1.43 4.20
N ALA A 126 12.08 -0.63 3.89
CA ALA A 126 12.91 0.07 4.86
C ALA A 126 12.18 1.27 5.52
N TRP A 127 11.25 1.90 4.79
CA TRP A 127 10.42 2.99 5.31
C TRP A 127 9.34 2.50 6.25
N ASP A 128 8.72 1.35 5.95
CA ASP A 128 7.64 0.76 6.73
C ASP A 128 8.17 0.07 8.01
N LYS A 129 8.68 0.86 8.95
CA LYS A 129 9.25 0.39 10.22
C LYS A 129 8.21 -0.23 11.14
N ASP A 130 7.01 0.34 11.12
CA ASP A 130 5.88 -0.10 11.94
C ASP A 130 5.08 -1.23 11.24
N LEU A 131 5.57 -1.71 10.09
CA LEU A 131 5.02 -2.82 9.31
C LEU A 131 3.55 -2.63 8.91
N ARG A 132 3.09 -1.39 8.78
CA ARG A 132 1.68 -1.02 8.54
C ARG A 132 1.19 -1.36 7.14
N VAL A 133 2.10 -1.56 6.18
CA VAL A 133 1.75 -1.89 4.79
C VAL A 133 2.40 -3.16 4.26
N SER A 134 3.42 -3.67 4.94
CA SER A 134 4.30 -4.73 4.41
C SER A 134 4.79 -5.70 5.49
N ASP A 135 3.90 -6.08 6.39
CA ASP A 135 4.15 -7.20 7.29
C ASP A 135 4.24 -8.54 6.52
N LYS A 136 4.66 -9.58 7.23
CA LYS A 136 4.85 -10.92 6.66
C LYS A 136 3.58 -11.51 6.04
N TYR A 137 2.39 -11.19 6.55
CA TYR A 137 1.14 -11.74 6.05
C TYR A 137 0.72 -11.05 4.75
N LEU A 138 0.82 -9.71 4.71
CA LEU A 138 0.59 -8.93 3.48
C LEU A 138 1.58 -9.33 2.38
N LEU A 139 2.85 -9.58 2.72
CA LEU A 139 3.84 -10.05 1.77
C LEU A 139 3.58 -11.51 1.31
N ALA A 140 3.11 -12.38 2.19
CA ALA A 140 2.68 -13.73 1.78
C ALA A 140 1.45 -13.67 0.86
N MET A 141 0.50 -12.76 1.10
CA MET A 141 -0.63 -12.51 0.19
C MET A 141 -0.16 -12.07 -1.21
N VAL A 142 0.93 -11.30 -1.32
CA VAL A 142 1.50 -10.93 -2.63
C VAL A 142 1.91 -12.18 -3.43
N ILE A 143 2.59 -13.14 -2.79
CA ILE A 143 2.96 -14.41 -3.44
C ILE A 143 1.71 -15.19 -3.84
N ALA A 144 0.72 -15.26 -2.94
CA ALA A 144 -0.55 -15.93 -3.19
C ALA A 144 -1.31 -15.32 -4.38
N TYR A 145 -1.22 -14.00 -4.55
CA TYR A 145 -1.82 -13.28 -5.68
C TYR A 145 -1.05 -13.47 -6.98
N PHE A 146 0.27 -13.53 -6.95
CA PHE A 146 1.04 -13.91 -8.13
C PHE A 146 0.64 -15.32 -8.60
N SER A 147 0.59 -16.29 -7.68
CA SER A 147 0.12 -17.64 -8.01
C SER A 147 -1.27 -17.67 -8.64
N ARG A 148 -2.22 -16.89 -8.10
CA ARG A 148 -3.58 -16.81 -8.66
C ARG A 148 -3.65 -16.09 -10.01
N ALA A 149 -2.79 -15.10 -10.25
CA ALA A 149 -2.77 -14.35 -11.51
C ALA A 149 -2.13 -15.17 -12.66
N GLY A 150 -1.26 -16.13 -12.33
CA GLY A 150 -0.80 -17.14 -13.28
C GLY A 150 0.15 -16.63 -14.37
N LEU A 151 0.77 -15.46 -14.20
CA LEU A 151 1.72 -14.94 -15.18
C LEU A 151 3.07 -15.69 -15.05
N PRO A 152 3.83 -15.87 -16.14
CA PRO A 152 5.20 -16.38 -16.05
C PRO A 152 6.07 -15.51 -15.13
N SER A 153 6.98 -16.13 -14.37
CA SER A 153 7.78 -15.45 -13.33
C SER A 153 8.52 -14.21 -13.84
N TRP A 154 9.01 -14.21 -15.08
CA TRP A 154 9.73 -13.11 -15.73
C TRP A 154 8.86 -11.91 -16.14
N GLN A 155 7.52 -12.05 -16.19
CA GLN A 155 6.60 -10.96 -16.52
C GLN A 155 6.24 -10.08 -15.32
N TYR A 156 6.44 -10.57 -14.09
CA TYR A 156 6.18 -9.77 -12.90
C TYR A 156 7.16 -8.60 -12.76
N GLN A 157 6.66 -7.42 -13.07
CA GLN A 157 7.34 -6.14 -12.88
C GLN A 157 6.97 -5.48 -11.56
N ARG A 158 7.73 -4.44 -11.18
CA ARG A 158 7.49 -3.58 -9.99
C ARG A 158 6.02 -3.21 -9.82
N ILE A 159 5.33 -2.82 -10.90
CA ILE A 159 3.91 -2.44 -10.82
C ILE A 159 3.04 -3.57 -10.27
N HIS A 160 3.28 -4.83 -10.66
CA HIS A 160 2.49 -5.97 -10.19
C HIS A 160 2.69 -6.21 -8.69
N PHE A 161 3.90 -6.02 -8.17
CA PHE A 161 4.15 -6.05 -6.73
C PHE A 161 3.29 -5.04 -5.99
N PHE A 162 3.28 -3.78 -6.46
CA PHE A 162 2.49 -2.72 -5.84
C PHE A 162 0.98 -2.95 -5.98
N LEU A 163 0.51 -3.48 -7.11
CA LEU A 163 -0.90 -3.83 -7.30
C LEU A 163 -1.33 -4.93 -6.31
N ALA A 164 -0.52 -5.99 -6.19
CA ALA A 164 -0.78 -7.08 -5.27
C ALA A 164 -0.71 -6.63 -3.81
N LEU A 165 0.30 -5.84 -3.43
CA LEU A 165 0.47 -5.34 -2.08
C LEU A 165 -0.66 -4.39 -1.68
N TYR A 166 -1.05 -3.47 -2.57
CA TYR A 166 -2.18 -2.57 -2.33
C TYR A 166 -3.48 -3.37 -2.19
N LEU A 167 -3.71 -4.37 -3.04
CA LEU A 167 -4.88 -5.25 -2.93
C LEU A 167 -4.86 -6.08 -1.63
N ALA A 168 -3.70 -6.50 -1.14
CA ALA A 168 -3.60 -7.21 0.14
C ALA A 168 -4.01 -6.28 1.29
N ASN A 169 -3.50 -5.06 1.29
CA ASN A 169 -3.88 -4.05 2.27
C ASN A 169 -5.37 -3.70 2.18
N ASP A 170 -5.96 -3.56 0.99
CA ASP A 170 -7.41 -3.34 0.83
C ASP A 170 -8.27 -4.47 1.40
N MET A 171 -7.71 -5.68 1.50
CA MET A 171 -8.43 -6.86 1.94
C MET A 171 -8.32 -7.12 3.44
N GLU A 172 -7.21 -6.71 4.06
CA GLU A 172 -6.89 -6.99 5.47
C GLU A 172 -6.89 -5.74 6.36
N GLU A 173 -6.52 -4.57 5.81
CA GLU A 173 -6.36 -3.32 6.56
C GLU A 173 -7.52 -2.35 6.30
N ASP A 174 -8.19 -1.95 7.38
CA ASP A 174 -9.26 -0.93 7.34
C ASP A 174 -8.70 0.49 7.14
N ASP A 175 -7.44 0.75 7.53
CA ASP A 175 -6.84 2.09 7.45
C ASP A 175 -6.33 2.42 6.04
N GLU A 176 -6.88 3.47 5.44
CA GLU A 176 -6.49 3.99 4.14
C GLU A 176 -5.20 4.82 4.18
N ALA A 177 -4.82 5.37 5.34
CA ALA A 177 -3.73 6.33 5.42
C ALA A 177 -2.35 5.71 5.07
N PRO A 178 -1.96 4.53 5.58
CA PRO A 178 -0.71 3.89 5.21
C PRO A 178 -0.66 3.53 3.72
N LYS A 179 -1.81 3.12 3.14
CA LYS A 179 -1.94 2.76 1.72
C LYS A 179 -1.61 3.91 0.78
N GLN A 180 -1.80 5.17 1.19
CA GLN A 180 -1.42 6.32 0.36
C GLN A 180 0.09 6.39 0.11
N ASN A 181 0.91 5.91 1.04
CA ASN A 181 2.36 5.89 0.89
C ASN A 181 2.81 4.92 -0.22
N ILE A 182 2.00 3.91 -0.57
CA ILE A 182 2.28 3.04 -1.72
C ILE A 182 2.35 3.86 -3.02
N PHE A 183 1.45 4.83 -3.22
CA PHE A 183 1.47 5.69 -4.39
C PHE A 183 2.72 6.56 -4.46
N TYR A 184 3.19 7.06 -3.30
CA TYR A 184 4.42 7.83 -3.20
C TYR A 184 5.61 7.03 -3.71
N PHE A 185 5.80 5.79 -3.24
CA PHE A 185 6.91 4.94 -3.70
C PHE A 185 6.79 4.55 -5.17
N LEU A 186 5.58 4.28 -5.66
CA LEU A 186 5.39 3.84 -7.04
C LEU A 186 5.65 4.94 -8.08
N TYR A 187 5.21 6.17 -7.80
CA TYR A 187 5.21 7.26 -8.78
C TYR A 187 6.24 8.36 -8.52
N GLU A 188 6.76 8.49 -7.30
CA GLU A 188 7.77 9.50 -6.99
C GLU A 188 9.20 8.96 -7.11
N GLU A 189 9.96 9.55 -8.03
CA GLU A 189 11.39 9.31 -8.17
C GLU A 189 12.13 9.86 -6.96
N THR A 190 13.03 9.02 -6.44
CA THR A 190 13.96 9.24 -5.32
C THR A 190 14.50 10.66 -5.24
N ARG A 191 13.84 11.49 -4.43
CA ARG A 191 14.45 12.67 -3.81
C ARG A 191 14.21 12.59 -2.31
N SER A 192 15.31 12.25 -1.63
CA SER A 192 15.71 12.64 -0.28
C SER A 192 14.59 13.09 0.68
N HIS A 193 14.30 12.23 1.67
CA HIS A 193 13.86 12.56 3.03
C HIS A 193 12.63 13.48 3.20
N ILE A 194 11.54 12.94 3.78
CA ILE A 194 10.91 13.40 5.04
C ILE A 194 9.49 12.79 5.15
N PRO A 195 9.25 11.86 6.11
CA PRO A 195 7.94 11.24 6.36
C PRO A 195 6.93 12.14 7.09
N LEU A 196 7.31 13.35 7.51
CA LEU A 196 6.52 14.16 8.45
C LEU A 196 5.63 15.21 7.80
N LEU A 197 5.69 15.34 6.47
CA LEU A 197 4.95 16.37 5.75
C LEU A 197 3.95 15.81 4.74
N SER A 198 3.78 14.48 4.63
CA SER A 198 2.94 13.90 3.59
C SER A 198 1.51 14.45 3.63
N GLU A 199 0.87 14.50 4.80
CA GLU A 199 -0.53 14.89 4.93
C GLU A 199 -0.80 16.37 4.57
N LEU A 200 0.03 17.29 5.08
CA LEU A 200 -0.02 18.72 4.74
C LEU A 200 0.46 18.99 3.30
N TRP A 201 1.45 18.24 2.83
CA TRP A 201 1.97 18.38 1.47
C TRP A 201 0.96 17.87 0.44
N PHE A 202 0.22 16.79 0.72
CA PHE A 202 -0.89 16.32 -0.10
C PHE A 202 -2.01 17.37 -0.17
N GLN A 203 -2.38 17.98 0.97
CA GLN A 203 -3.36 19.06 0.99
C GLN A 203 -2.91 20.28 0.17
N LEU A 204 -1.66 20.73 0.35
CA LEU A 204 -1.08 21.86 -0.38
C LEU A 204 -0.93 21.57 -1.89
N CYS A 205 -0.50 20.36 -2.25
CA CYS A 205 -0.34 19.96 -3.65
C CYS A 205 -1.67 19.94 -4.39
N ARG A 206 -2.77 19.57 -3.71
CA ARG A 206 -4.11 19.52 -4.31
C ARG A 206 -4.59 20.88 -4.79
N TYR A 207 -4.16 21.97 -4.16
CA TYR A 207 -4.60 23.32 -4.50
C TYR A 207 -3.70 24.03 -5.54
N MET A 208 -2.44 23.60 -5.71
CA MET A 208 -1.43 24.44 -6.39
C MET A 208 -0.68 23.78 -7.56
N ASN A 209 -0.87 22.48 -7.87
CA ASN A 209 0.15 21.77 -8.64
C ASN A 209 -0.38 21.00 -9.88
N PRO A 210 0.13 21.27 -11.11
CA PRO A 210 -0.06 20.39 -12.26
C PRO A 210 0.38 18.94 -11.99
N ARG A 211 1.34 18.72 -11.08
CA ARG A 211 1.72 17.39 -10.60
C ARG A 211 0.59 16.69 -9.87
N ALA A 212 -0.25 17.40 -9.11
CA ALA A 212 -1.41 16.80 -8.48
C ALA A 212 -2.41 16.30 -9.54
N ARG A 213 -2.60 17.02 -10.65
CA ARG A 213 -3.39 16.53 -11.79
C ARG A 213 -2.78 15.25 -12.39
N LYS A 214 -1.46 15.20 -12.56
CA LYS A 214 -0.75 13.98 -13.02
C LYS A 214 -0.92 12.83 -12.02
N ASN A 215 -0.74 13.07 -10.72
CA ASN A 215 -0.91 12.07 -9.68
C ASN A 215 -2.36 11.56 -9.63
N CYS A 216 -3.37 12.44 -9.77
CA CYS A 216 -4.77 12.02 -9.89
C CYS A 216 -4.99 11.08 -11.08
N SER A 217 -4.39 11.38 -12.24
CA SER A 217 -4.47 10.50 -13.42
C SER A 217 -3.74 9.17 -13.21
N GLN A 218 -2.60 9.17 -12.51
CA GLN A 218 -1.84 7.98 -12.17
C GLN A 218 -2.59 7.11 -11.15
N ILE A 219 -3.19 7.69 -10.11
CA ILE A 219 -4.01 6.98 -9.13
C ILE A 219 -5.25 6.36 -9.82
N ALA A 220 -5.90 7.11 -10.73
CA ALA A 220 -7.00 6.56 -11.51
C ALA A 220 -6.57 5.38 -12.37
N LEU A 221 -5.41 5.51 -13.05
CA LEU A 221 -4.82 4.43 -13.84
C LEU A 221 -4.42 3.22 -12.98
N PHE A 222 -3.83 3.46 -11.80
CA PHE A 222 -3.49 2.42 -10.84
C PHE A 222 -4.72 1.66 -10.39
N ARG A 223 -5.81 2.36 -10.05
CA ARG A 223 -7.07 1.74 -9.65
C ARG A 223 -7.64 0.86 -10.78
N LYS A 224 -7.52 1.31 -12.03
CA LYS A 224 -7.89 0.51 -13.21
C LYS A 224 -7.03 -0.75 -13.33
N TYR A 225 -5.71 -0.63 -13.22
CA TYR A 225 -4.81 -1.79 -13.25
C TYR A 225 -5.02 -2.74 -12.07
N ARG A 226 -5.32 -2.21 -10.88
CA ARG A 226 -5.66 -3.01 -9.69
C ARG A 226 -6.92 -3.82 -9.92
N PHE A 227 -7.93 -3.22 -10.54
CA PHE A 227 -9.14 -3.93 -10.93
C PHE A 227 -8.83 -5.05 -11.95
N HIS A 228 -8.09 -4.76 -13.02
CA HIS A 228 -7.69 -5.79 -13.99
C HIS A 228 -6.87 -6.93 -13.36
N PHE A 229 -5.95 -6.61 -12.45
CA PHE A 229 -5.18 -7.61 -11.70
C PHE A 229 -6.06 -8.44 -10.77
N PHE A 230 -7.06 -7.84 -10.12
CA PHE A 230 -8.05 -8.59 -9.34
C PHE A 230 -8.89 -9.53 -10.21
N CYS A 231 -9.31 -9.07 -11.39
CA CYS A 231 -10.03 -9.91 -12.36
C CYS A 231 -9.16 -11.05 -12.90
N SER A 232 -7.87 -10.83 -13.18
CA SER A 232 -6.97 -11.89 -13.67
C SER A 232 -6.81 -13.04 -12.67
N MET A 233 -7.03 -12.78 -11.38
CA MET A 233 -7.05 -13.80 -10.32
C MET A 233 -8.42 -14.49 -10.17
N ARG A 234 -9.34 -14.30 -11.13
CA ARG A 234 -10.75 -14.73 -11.06
C ARG A 234 -11.45 -14.20 -9.81
N CYS A 235 -11.13 -12.96 -9.42
CA CYS A 235 -11.68 -12.29 -8.25
C CYS A 235 -11.43 -13.02 -6.90
N ARG A 236 -10.45 -13.94 -6.85
CA ARG A 236 -10.11 -14.71 -5.65
C ARG A 236 -9.08 -13.98 -4.78
N ALA A 237 -9.44 -12.84 -4.20
CA ALA A 237 -8.52 -12.11 -3.30
C ALA A 237 -8.50 -12.63 -1.85
N TRP A 238 -9.44 -13.51 -1.47
CA TRP A 238 -9.39 -14.09 -0.13
C TRP A 238 -8.30 -15.18 -0.07
N VAL A 239 -7.44 -15.06 0.94
CA VAL A 239 -6.35 -16.00 1.24
C VAL A 239 -6.58 -16.51 2.67
N SER A 240 -6.60 -17.83 2.86
CA SER A 240 -6.79 -18.40 4.20
C SER A 240 -5.49 -18.28 5.01
N LEU A 241 -5.61 -18.30 6.34
CA LEU A 241 -4.42 -18.36 7.20
C LEU A 241 -3.57 -19.61 6.92
N GLU A 242 -4.22 -20.75 6.67
CA GLU A 242 -3.54 -22.02 6.29
C GLU A 242 -2.70 -21.84 5.01
N GLU A 243 -3.23 -21.14 4.00
CA GLU A 243 -2.50 -20.86 2.77
C GLU A 243 -1.31 -19.91 3.01
N LEU A 244 -1.45 -18.92 3.89
CA LEU A 244 -0.34 -18.03 4.26
C LEU A 244 0.76 -18.79 5.01
N GLU A 245 0.39 -19.70 5.91
CA GLU A 245 1.32 -20.57 6.64
C GLU A 245 2.04 -21.54 5.68
N GLU A 246 1.33 -22.13 4.71
CA GLU A 246 1.93 -22.95 3.65
C GLU A 246 2.94 -22.14 2.82
N ILE A 247 2.62 -20.89 2.49
CA ILE A 247 3.51 -20.02 1.72
C ILE A 247 4.79 -19.72 2.49
N GLN A 248 4.68 -19.38 3.79
CA GLN A 248 5.83 -19.10 4.65
C GLN A 248 6.67 -20.35 4.93
N ALA A 249 6.04 -21.53 5.01
CA ALA A 249 6.71 -22.81 5.24
C ALA A 249 7.57 -23.30 4.07
N TYR A 250 7.40 -22.73 2.86
CA TYR A 250 8.24 -23.05 1.70
C TYR A 250 9.71 -22.65 1.92
N ASP A 251 9.95 -21.46 2.47
CA ASP A 251 11.27 -20.97 2.86
C ASP A 251 11.16 -20.24 4.20
N PRO A 252 11.14 -20.97 5.33
CA PRO A 252 10.92 -20.39 6.65
C PRO A 252 12.07 -19.50 7.12
N GLU A 253 13.26 -19.60 6.50
CA GLU A 253 14.44 -18.79 6.83
C GLU A 253 14.48 -17.47 6.07
N HIS A 254 13.55 -17.23 5.14
CA HIS A 254 13.49 -16.00 4.38
C HIS A 254 13.29 -14.79 5.30
N TRP A 255 14.17 -13.80 5.18
CA TRP A 255 14.20 -12.60 6.03
C TRP A 255 12.90 -11.77 6.04
N VAL A 256 12.02 -11.92 5.05
CA VAL A 256 10.74 -11.19 5.00
C VAL A 256 9.77 -11.68 6.06
N TRP A 257 9.89 -12.94 6.49
CA TRP A 257 9.03 -13.52 7.53
C TRP A 257 9.38 -13.01 8.93
N ALA A 258 10.55 -12.38 9.10
CA ALA A 258 10.90 -11.65 10.32
C ALA A 258 10.14 -10.31 10.45
N ARG A 259 9.44 -9.86 9.40
CA ARG A 259 8.60 -8.65 9.41
C ARG A 259 7.26 -8.92 10.09
N ASP A 260 7.31 -9.29 11.37
CA ASP A 260 6.13 -9.58 12.18
C ASP A 260 5.76 -8.40 13.09
N ARG A 261 4.52 -7.92 12.97
CA ARG A 261 3.97 -6.88 13.85
C ARG A 261 3.93 -7.31 15.32
N ALA A 262 3.87 -8.61 15.60
CA ALA A 262 3.87 -9.13 16.96
C ALA A 262 5.17 -8.80 17.74
N HIS A 263 6.24 -8.43 17.05
CA HIS A 263 7.50 -8.02 17.68
C HIS A 263 7.59 -6.51 17.95
N LEU A 264 6.57 -5.72 17.57
CA LEU A 264 6.53 -4.27 17.75
C LEU A 264 5.77 -3.83 19.02
N SER A 265 5.26 -4.77 19.82
CA SER A 265 4.61 -4.53 21.11
C SER A 265 5.59 -4.59 22.27
#